data_AF-A0A414NZI8-F1
#
_entry.id   AF-A0A414NZI8-F1
#
_cell.length_a   1.000
_cell.length_b   1.000
_cell.length_c   1.000
_cell.angle_alpha   90.00
_cell.angle_beta   90.00
_cell.angle_gamma   90.00
#
_symmetry.space_group_name_H-M   'P 1'
#
loop_
_entity.id
_entity.type
_entity.pdbx_description
1 polymer ?
#
loop_
_entity_poly.entity_id
_entity_poly.type
_entity_poly.pdbx_seq_one_letter_code
_entity_poly.pdbx_strand_id
1 'polypeptide(L)'
;MDNVNLGQHGCMQAVAGLLHIGMREPFSIEGVADTRFFFSEDGLYAVRMAADAPEMTMAEMQDEAVLDKEHLCDLLSGAACIHMEPFVPVEPDYYYYMADDEAVHGRNWHGTFVDYAHAAAGNCFRTEEEVLRGLPQLTEKLREAYRAARGISAQQQAEDHDEMSLFDN
;
A
#
# COMPACT_ATOMS: atom_id res chain seq x y z
N MET A 1 1.70 22.59 8.72
CA MET A 1 1.41 21.95 10.03
C MET A 1 -0.09 22.02 10.20
N ASP A 2 -0.79 21.07 9.60
CA ASP A 2 -2.26 21.06 9.63
C ASP A 2 -2.71 20.45 10.95
N ASN A 3 -3.37 21.30 11.73
CA ASN A 3 -4.10 20.93 12.93
C ASN A 3 -5.17 19.91 12.54
N VAL A 4 -4.91 18.63 12.82
CA VAL A 4 -5.92 17.59 12.75
C VAL A 4 -7.01 17.97 13.75
N ASN A 5 -8.16 18.40 13.24
CA ASN A 5 -9.37 18.72 14.01
C ASN A 5 -9.92 17.44 14.65
N LEU A 6 -9.31 17.00 15.75
CA LEU A 6 -9.73 15.86 16.57
C LEU A 6 -11.11 16.05 17.25
N GLY A 7 -11.73 17.23 17.11
CA GLY A 7 -12.97 17.59 17.80
C GLY A 7 -14.28 17.23 17.09
N GLN A 8 -14.25 16.76 15.83
CA GLN A 8 -15.46 16.44 15.06
C GLN A 8 -15.47 15.05 14.40
N HIS A 9 -14.36 14.30 14.48
CA HIS A 9 -14.25 12.96 13.93
C HIS A 9 -14.19 11.95 15.06
N GLY A 10 -15.03 10.92 15.03
CA GLY A 10 -14.98 9.83 16.01
C GLY A 10 -13.57 9.21 16.05
N CYS A 11 -13.13 8.68 17.20
CA CYS A 11 -11.76 8.17 17.38
C CYS A 11 -11.32 7.24 16.24
N MET A 12 -12.22 6.37 15.78
CA MET A 12 -11.94 5.44 14.68
C MET A 12 -11.78 6.10 13.33
N GLN A 13 -12.42 7.25 13.10
CA GLN A 13 -12.24 8.01 11.87
C GLN A 13 -10.87 8.71 11.83
N ALA A 14 -10.34 9.11 12.99
CA ALA A 14 -8.96 9.58 13.09
C ALA A 14 -7.95 8.44 12.87
N VAL A 15 -8.21 7.24 13.40
CA VAL A 15 -7.39 6.04 13.16
C VAL A 15 -7.41 5.65 11.68
N ALA A 16 -8.59 5.62 11.07
CA ALA A 16 -8.78 5.35 9.65
C ALA A 16 -8.00 6.36 8.78
N GLY A 17 -8.07 7.65 9.12
CA GLY A 17 -7.26 8.69 8.47
C GLY A 17 -5.75 8.50 8.66
N LEU A 18 -5.28 8.10 9.85
CA LEU A 18 -3.87 7.85 10.12
C LEU A 18 -3.33 6.64 9.36
N LEU A 19 -4.17 5.63 9.17
CA LEU A 19 -3.85 4.42 8.42
C LEU A 19 -4.21 4.53 6.93
N HIS A 20 -4.76 5.67 6.51
CA HIS A 20 -5.21 5.99 5.15
C HIS A 20 -6.17 4.96 4.55
N ILE A 21 -7.07 4.42 5.37
CA ILE A 21 -8.13 3.51 4.94
C ILE A 21 -9.47 4.21 5.16
N GLY A 22 -10.40 4.09 4.22
CA GLY A 22 -11.75 4.59 4.38
C GLY A 22 -12.53 3.88 5.49
N MET A 23 -13.45 4.59 6.13
CA MET A 23 -14.43 3.94 7.01
C MET A 23 -15.25 2.95 6.19
N ARG A 24 -15.43 1.72 6.71
CA ARG A 24 -16.10 0.60 6.01
C ARG A 24 -15.44 0.21 4.70
N GLU A 25 -14.16 0.54 4.51
CA GLU A 25 -13.35 0.03 3.41
C GLU A 25 -12.63 -1.26 3.85
N PRO A 26 -12.80 -2.38 3.13
CA PRO A 26 -12.12 -3.63 3.46
C PRO A 26 -10.65 -3.60 3.02
N PHE A 27 -9.75 -4.03 3.89
CA PHE A 27 -8.31 -4.13 3.67
C PHE A 27 -7.74 -5.44 4.21
N SER A 28 -6.49 -5.74 3.90
CA SER A 28 -5.80 -6.95 4.39
C SER A 28 -4.62 -6.55 5.28
N ILE A 29 -4.19 -7.43 6.18
CA ILE A 29 -3.00 -7.24 7.01
C ILE A 29 -1.92 -8.24 6.56
N GLU A 30 -0.68 -7.80 6.46
CA GLU A 30 0.44 -8.67 6.09
C GLU A 30 0.59 -9.82 7.09
N GLY A 31 0.71 -11.05 6.57
CA GLY A 31 0.82 -12.25 7.40
C GLY A 31 -0.51 -12.83 7.90
N VAL A 32 -1.63 -12.15 7.68
CA VAL A 32 -2.98 -12.66 8.00
C VAL A 32 -3.71 -13.01 6.71
N ALA A 33 -3.45 -14.22 6.21
CA ALA A 33 -4.14 -14.76 5.03
C ALA A 33 -5.64 -14.98 5.32
N ASP A 34 -6.44 -14.98 4.26
CA ASP A 34 -7.87 -15.32 4.28
C ASP A 34 -8.72 -14.47 5.25
N THR A 35 -8.24 -13.27 5.60
CA THR A 35 -8.95 -12.36 6.50
C THR A 35 -8.98 -10.96 5.91
N ARG A 36 -10.17 -10.36 5.86
CA ARG A 36 -10.38 -8.96 5.49
C ARG A 36 -10.77 -8.18 6.73
N PHE A 37 -10.26 -6.97 6.83
CA PHE A 37 -10.44 -6.08 7.95
C PHE A 37 -11.14 -4.80 7.49
N PHE A 38 -11.97 -4.18 8.33
CA PHE A 38 -12.53 -2.86 8.03
C PHE A 38 -12.75 -2.04 9.30
N PHE A 39 -12.67 -0.72 9.18
CA PHE A 39 -12.97 0.18 10.29
C PHE A 39 -14.46 0.52 10.35
N SER A 40 -15.04 0.43 11.56
CA SER A 40 -16.36 0.95 11.89
C SER A 40 -16.24 1.95 13.04
N GLU A 41 -17.32 2.67 13.37
CA GLU A 41 -17.32 3.70 14.42
C GLU A 41 -16.88 3.15 15.78
N ASP A 42 -17.18 1.87 16.03
CA ASP A 42 -16.93 1.19 17.31
C ASP A 42 -15.57 0.45 17.38
N GLY A 43 -14.85 0.29 16.25
CA GLY A 43 -13.58 -0.42 16.24
C GLY A 43 -13.20 -1.06 14.91
N LEU A 44 -12.15 -1.89 14.94
CA LEU A 44 -11.70 -2.71 13.82
C LEU A 44 -12.46 -4.03 13.82
N TYR A 45 -12.98 -4.41 12.65
CA TYR A 45 -13.66 -5.67 12.45
C TYR A 45 -12.86 -6.55 11.50
N ALA A 46 -12.85 -7.85 11.77
CA ALA A 46 -12.22 -8.87 10.94
C ALA A 46 -13.29 -9.85 10.43
N VAL A 47 -13.21 -10.19 9.15
CA VAL A 47 -14.06 -11.14 8.46
C VAL A 47 -13.16 -12.20 7.85
N ARG A 48 -13.42 -13.47 8.19
CA ARG A 48 -12.68 -14.57 7.60
C ARG A 48 -13.29 -14.91 6.25
N MET A 49 -12.53 -14.72 5.20
CA MET A 49 -12.92 -15.11 3.85
C MET A 49 -12.62 -16.59 3.66
N ALA A 50 -13.56 -17.36 3.13
CA ALA A 50 -13.22 -18.69 2.63
C ALA A 50 -12.44 -18.54 1.32
N ALA A 51 -11.39 -19.35 1.14
CA ALA A 51 -10.46 -19.25 0.00
C ALA A 51 -11.14 -19.33 -1.39
N ASP A 52 -12.34 -19.91 -1.48
CA ASP A 52 -13.12 -20.07 -2.72
C ASP A 52 -14.46 -19.31 -2.71
N ALA A 53 -14.69 -18.41 -1.74
CA ALA A 53 -15.94 -17.65 -1.67
C ALA A 53 -15.96 -16.49 -2.69
N PRO A 54 -17.12 -16.21 -3.31
CA PRO A 54 -17.30 -14.98 -4.10
C PRO A 54 -17.04 -13.75 -3.22
N GLU A 55 -16.69 -12.61 -3.83
CA GLU A 55 -16.58 -11.33 -3.13
C GLU A 55 -17.86 -11.10 -2.31
N MET A 56 -17.72 -11.14 -0.98
CA MET A 56 -18.83 -10.85 -0.07
C MET A 56 -19.15 -9.37 -0.13
N THR A 57 -20.43 -9.06 -0.21
CA THR A 57 -20.89 -7.68 -0.12
C THR A 57 -20.62 -7.13 1.28
N MET A 58 -20.51 -5.80 1.41
CA MET A 58 -20.28 -5.15 2.71
C MET A 58 -21.36 -5.49 3.76
N ALA A 59 -22.59 -5.81 3.32
CA ALA A 59 -23.66 -6.24 4.21
C ALA A 59 -23.41 -7.64 4.78
N GLU A 60 -22.96 -8.57 3.94
CA GLU A 60 -22.62 -9.94 4.37
C GLU A 60 -21.36 -9.94 5.25
N MET A 61 -20.39 -9.09 4.93
CA MET A 61 -19.21 -8.88 5.77
C MET A 61 -19.57 -8.39 7.17
N GLN A 62 -20.53 -7.46 7.30
CA GLN A 62 -20.95 -6.95 8.61
C GLN A 62 -21.64 -8.01 9.47
N ASP A 63 -22.37 -8.94 8.87
CA ASP A 63 -23.06 -10.00 9.61
C ASP A 63 -22.09 -11.06 10.16
N GLU A 64 -20.99 -11.34 9.44
CA GLU A 64 -19.97 -12.32 9.85
C GLU A 64 -18.76 -11.70 10.57
N ALA A 65 -18.72 -10.36 10.65
CA ALA A 65 -17.62 -9.61 11.23
C ALA A 65 -17.47 -9.82 12.74
N VAL A 66 -16.24 -10.08 13.17
CA VAL A 66 -15.86 -10.16 14.58
C VAL A 66 -15.00 -8.93 14.92
N LEU A 67 -15.31 -8.29 16.05
CA LEU A 67 -14.52 -7.18 16.55
C LEU A 67 -13.11 -7.65 16.93
N ASP A 68 -12.08 -7.13 16.27
CA ASP A 68 -10.69 -7.52 16.46
C ASP A 68 -9.89 -6.40 17.14
N LYS A 69 -9.65 -6.59 18.44
CA LYS A 69 -8.91 -5.62 19.26
C LYS A 69 -7.40 -5.86 19.23
N GLU A 70 -6.97 -7.07 18.94
CA GLU A 70 -5.54 -7.42 18.96
C GLU A 70 -4.84 -6.81 17.75
N HIS A 71 -5.36 -7.04 16.56
CA HIS A 71 -4.80 -6.47 15.33
C HIS A 71 -4.94 -4.95 15.28
N LEU A 72 -5.95 -4.36 15.94
CA LEU A 72 -6.04 -2.90 16.08
C LEU A 72 -4.85 -2.35 16.90
N CYS A 73 -4.49 -2.99 18.00
CA CYS A 73 -3.31 -2.61 18.79
C CYS A 73 -2.01 -2.81 18.01
N ASP A 74 -1.90 -3.89 17.25
CA ASP A 74 -0.72 -4.18 16.44
C ASP A 74 -0.55 -3.16 15.30
N LEU A 75 -1.64 -2.75 14.65
CA LEU A 75 -1.63 -1.67 13.64
C LEU A 75 -1.22 -0.33 14.25
N LEU A 76 -1.77 0.02 15.42
CA LEU A 76 -1.46 1.29 16.10
C LEU A 76 -0.04 1.34 16.66
N SER A 77 0.51 0.19 17.05
CA SER A 77 1.90 0.06 17.51
C SER A 77 2.91 -0.12 16.38
N GLY A 78 2.45 -0.34 15.14
CA GLY A 78 3.28 -0.61 13.97
C GLY A 78 3.86 -2.03 13.93
N ALA A 79 3.37 -2.94 14.77
CA ALA A 79 3.74 -4.35 14.75
C ALA A 79 3.10 -5.12 13.58
N ALA A 80 1.95 -4.63 13.10
CA ALA A 80 1.28 -5.14 11.91
C ALA A 80 1.23 -4.06 10.82
N CYS A 81 1.41 -4.48 9.56
CA CYS A 81 1.32 -3.61 8.39
C CYS A 81 0.09 -3.98 7.57
N ILE A 82 -0.60 -2.97 7.05
CA ILE A 82 -1.69 -3.17 6.09
C ILE A 82 -1.07 -3.67 4.79
N HIS A 83 -1.52 -4.83 4.33
CA HIS A 83 -1.23 -5.32 3.00
C HIS A 83 -2.03 -4.49 1.99
N MET A 84 -1.34 -3.54 1.36
CA MET A 84 -1.92 -2.78 0.26
C MET A 84 -1.78 -3.61 -1.01
N GLU A 85 -2.89 -4.22 -1.45
CA GLU A 85 -2.96 -4.73 -2.81
C GLU A 85 -2.64 -3.58 -3.77
N PRO A 86 -1.81 -3.81 -4.82
CA PRO A 86 -1.48 -2.77 -5.78
C PRO A 86 -2.77 -2.15 -6.31
N PHE A 87 -2.93 -0.83 -6.18
CA PHE A 87 -4.11 -0.18 -6.72
C PHE A 87 -4.13 -0.39 -8.24
N VAL A 88 -5.20 -1.03 -8.74
CA VAL A 88 -5.43 -1.26 -10.17
C VAL A 88 -6.55 -0.31 -10.60
N PRO A 89 -6.21 0.86 -11.17
CA PRO A 89 -7.22 1.85 -11.52
C PRO A 89 -8.06 1.34 -12.71
N VAL A 90 -9.36 1.64 -12.71
CA VAL A 90 -10.27 1.41 -13.86
C VAL A 90 -10.88 2.75 -14.29
N GLU A 91 -11.30 2.91 -15.55
CA GLU A 91 -11.90 4.18 -15.97
C GLU A 91 -13.23 4.40 -15.20
N PRO A 92 -13.47 5.57 -14.55
CA PRO A 92 -12.75 6.86 -14.64
C PRO A 92 -11.92 7.24 -13.39
N ASP A 93 -11.28 6.27 -12.74
CA ASP A 93 -10.54 6.47 -11.49
C ASP A 93 -9.39 7.47 -11.62
N TYR A 94 -9.11 8.20 -10.53
CA TYR A 94 -7.94 9.05 -10.40
C TYR A 94 -6.88 8.33 -9.57
N TYR A 95 -5.65 8.28 -10.08
CA TYR A 95 -4.52 7.63 -9.40
C TYR A 95 -3.33 8.58 -9.27
N TYR A 96 -2.56 8.35 -8.22
CA TYR A 96 -1.28 9.01 -7.96
C TYR A 96 -0.12 8.08 -8.31
N TYR A 97 0.98 8.66 -8.74
CA TYR A 97 2.20 7.94 -9.11
C TYR A 97 3.43 8.78 -8.82
N MET A 98 4.57 8.10 -8.65
CA MET A 98 5.86 8.77 -8.60
C MET A 98 6.37 9.01 -10.02
N ALA A 99 6.64 10.26 -10.38
CA ALA A 99 7.30 10.57 -11.64
C ALA A 99 8.83 10.47 -11.52
N ASP A 100 9.49 10.59 -12.66
CA ASP A 100 10.95 10.56 -12.78
C ASP A 100 11.65 11.77 -12.14
N ASP A 101 10.93 12.87 -11.91
CA ASP A 101 11.39 14.07 -11.22
C ASP A 101 11.30 13.97 -9.68
N GLU A 102 11.04 12.77 -9.15
CA GLU A 102 10.80 12.50 -7.72
C GLU A 102 9.58 13.26 -7.14
N ALA A 103 8.74 13.85 -7.98
CA ALA A 103 7.49 14.45 -7.56
C ALA A 103 6.32 13.46 -7.68
N VAL A 104 5.37 13.62 -6.77
CA VAL A 104 4.10 12.89 -6.82
C VAL A 104 3.16 13.63 -7.77
N HIS A 105 2.63 12.90 -8.74
CA HIS A 105 1.64 13.43 -9.67
C HIS A 105 0.36 12.59 -9.63
N GLY A 106 -0.77 13.24 -9.95
CA GLY A 106 -2.05 12.57 -10.07
C GLY A 106 -2.61 12.67 -11.50
N ARG A 107 -3.34 11.64 -11.94
CA ARG A 107 -3.96 11.57 -13.27
C ARG A 107 -5.19 10.67 -13.25
N ASN A 108 -6.17 10.98 -14.11
CA ASN A 108 -7.28 10.07 -14.41
C ASN A 108 -6.82 8.90 -15.29
N TRP A 109 -7.28 7.70 -14.95
CA TRP A 109 -7.13 6.52 -15.76
C TRP A 109 -7.95 6.65 -17.05
N HIS A 110 -7.26 6.56 -18.18
CA HIS A 110 -7.88 6.60 -19.52
C HIS A 110 -7.54 5.35 -20.34
N GLY A 111 -6.99 4.31 -19.71
CA GLY A 111 -6.54 3.11 -20.40
C GLY A 111 -5.49 3.38 -21.47
N THR A 112 -4.63 4.37 -21.25
CA THR A 112 -3.54 4.71 -22.18
C THR A 112 -2.32 3.82 -21.93
N PHE A 113 -1.36 3.83 -22.86
CA PHE A 113 -0.09 3.13 -22.68
C PHE A 113 0.62 3.51 -21.37
N VAL A 114 0.61 4.80 -21.03
CA VAL A 114 1.23 5.30 -19.79
C VAL A 114 0.53 4.74 -18.56
N ASP A 115 -0.80 4.66 -18.59
CA ASP A 115 -1.59 4.10 -17.49
C ASP A 115 -1.26 2.62 -17.26
N TYR A 116 -1.21 1.82 -18.33
CA TYR A 116 -0.80 0.42 -18.24
C TYR A 116 0.65 0.25 -17.79
N ALA A 117 1.56 1.16 -18.19
CA ALA A 117 2.95 1.13 -17.75
C ALA A 117 3.08 1.40 -16.25
N HIS A 118 2.34 2.38 -15.72
CA HIS A 118 2.29 2.65 -14.28
C HIS A 118 1.70 1.47 -13.51
N ALA A 119 0.59 0.90 -13.97
CA ALA A 119 -0.02 -0.27 -13.34
C ALA A 119 0.92 -1.49 -13.34
N ALA A 120 1.57 -1.78 -14.47
CA ALA A 120 2.52 -2.90 -14.59
C ALA A 120 3.75 -2.72 -13.70
N ALA A 121 4.21 -1.48 -13.50
CA ALA A 121 5.28 -1.16 -12.57
C ALA A 121 4.85 -1.26 -11.10
N GLY A 122 3.55 -1.29 -10.80
CA GLY A 122 3.02 -1.12 -9.45
C GLY A 122 3.17 0.31 -8.93
N ASN A 123 3.22 1.29 -9.83
CA ASN A 123 3.35 2.72 -9.54
C ASN A 123 1.99 3.43 -9.61
N CYS A 124 0.91 2.76 -9.20
CA CYS A 124 -0.42 3.33 -9.10
C CYS A 124 -0.85 3.28 -7.64
N PHE A 125 -1.25 4.43 -7.11
CA PHE A 125 -1.63 4.62 -5.71
C PHE A 125 -2.91 5.46 -5.63
N ARG A 126 -3.64 5.34 -4.54
CA ARG A 126 -4.89 6.09 -4.31
C ARG A 126 -4.62 7.49 -3.76
N THR A 127 -3.51 7.69 -3.05
CA THR A 127 -3.15 8.98 -2.44
C THR A 127 -1.67 9.32 -2.61
N GLU A 128 -1.31 10.59 -2.38
CA GLU A 128 0.09 11.03 -2.43
C GLU A 128 0.94 10.40 -1.32
N GLU A 129 0.37 10.21 -0.14
CA GLU A 129 1.07 9.60 1.00
C GLU A 129 1.36 8.11 0.77
N GLU A 130 0.46 7.40 0.08
CA GLU A 130 0.70 6.02 -0.34
C GLU A 130 1.89 5.92 -1.30
N VAL A 131 2.03 6.88 -2.23
CA VAL A 131 3.20 6.95 -3.11
C VAL A 131 4.46 7.00 -2.24
N LEU A 132 4.55 7.99 -1.35
CA LEU A 132 5.74 8.23 -0.52
C LEU A 132 6.11 7.02 0.35
N ARG A 133 5.12 6.30 0.89
CA ARG A 133 5.33 5.09 1.69
C ARG A 133 5.79 3.90 0.83
N GLY A 134 5.24 3.77 -0.37
CA GLY A 134 5.57 2.69 -1.31
C GLY A 134 6.93 2.85 -1.99
N LEU A 135 7.50 4.06 -2.01
CA LEU A 135 8.74 4.37 -2.73
C LEU A 135 9.92 3.44 -2.42
N PRO A 136 10.28 3.14 -1.16
CA PRO A 136 11.44 2.31 -0.88
C PRO A 136 11.27 0.91 -1.47
N GLN A 137 10.06 0.36 -1.38
CA GLN A 137 9.71 -0.97 -1.86
C GLN A 137 9.66 -1.02 -3.40
N LEU A 138 9.06 -0.01 -4.02
CA LEU A 138 9.01 0.13 -5.48
C LEU A 138 10.43 0.26 -6.07
N THR A 139 11.29 1.06 -5.43
CA THR A 139 12.66 1.29 -5.87
C THR A 139 13.50 0.02 -5.79
N GLU A 140 13.40 -0.74 -4.69
CA GLU A 140 14.10 -2.04 -4.58
C GLU A 140 13.58 -3.04 -5.62
N LYS A 141 12.26 -3.12 -5.83
CA LYS A 141 11.68 -4.00 -6.85
C LYS A 141 12.16 -3.65 -8.27
N LEU A 142 12.23 -2.36 -8.61
CA LEU A 142 12.76 -1.90 -9.89
C LEU A 142 14.25 -2.19 -10.02
N ARG A 143 15.03 -2.01 -8.95
CA ARG A 143 16.46 -2.31 -8.90
C ARG A 143 16.72 -3.80 -9.08
N GLU A 144 15.95 -4.66 -8.43
CA GLU A 144 16.01 -6.12 -8.60
C GLU A 144 15.65 -6.53 -10.03
N ALA A 145 14.56 -6.00 -10.59
CA ALA A 145 14.16 -6.27 -11.97
C ALA A 145 15.23 -5.83 -12.98
N TYR A 146 15.85 -4.66 -12.77
CA TYR A 146 16.97 -4.18 -13.58
C TYR A 146 18.20 -5.10 -13.50
N ARG A 147 18.58 -5.51 -12.29
CA ARG A 147 19.68 -6.45 -12.06
C ARG A 147 19.43 -7.78 -12.76
N ALA A 148 18.22 -8.33 -12.60
CA ALA A 148 17.81 -9.59 -13.23
C ALA A 148 17.85 -9.49 -14.76
N ALA A 149 17.33 -8.41 -15.35
CA ALA A 149 17.34 -8.19 -16.80
C ALA A 149 18.75 -8.07 -17.39
N ARG A 150 19.73 -7.62 -16.61
CA ARG A 150 21.14 -7.49 -17.04
C ARG A 150 22.05 -8.62 -16.57
N GLY A 151 21.54 -9.59 -15.81
CA GLY A 151 22.33 -10.67 -15.25
C GLY A 151 23.41 -10.21 -14.26
N ILE A 152 23.22 -9.05 -13.61
CA ILE A 152 24.17 -8.51 -12.63
C ILE A 152 23.94 -9.23 -11.31
N SER A 153 24.92 -10.02 -10.87
CA SER A 153 24.86 -10.71 -9.58
C SER A 153 25.23 -9.76 -8.43
N ALA A 154 24.70 -9.99 -7.23
CA ALA A 154 25.01 -9.20 -6.03
C ALA A 154 26.52 -9.18 -5.67
N GLN A 155 27.31 -10.13 -6.20
CA GLN A 155 28.76 -10.19 -6.00
C GLN A 155 29.54 -9.13 -6.78
N GLN A 156 29.07 -8.73 -7.98
CA GLN A 156 29.77 -7.74 -8.82
C GLN A 156 29.77 -6.32 -8.23
N GLN A 157 28.77 -5.96 -7.41
CA GLN A 157 28.75 -4.66 -6.72
C GLN A 157 29.72 -4.57 -5.55
N ALA A 158 30.03 -5.69 -4.89
CA ALA A 158 31.06 -5.70 -3.83
C ALA A 158 32.45 -5.49 -4.44
N GLU A 159 32.71 -6.05 -5.63
CA GLU A 159 33.96 -5.86 -6.38
C GLU A 159 34.05 -4.44 -6.99
N ASP A 160 32.99 -3.91 -7.60
CA ASP A 160 32.99 -2.55 -8.17
C ASP A 160 33.11 -1.45 -7.10
N HIS A 161 32.54 -1.64 -5.91
CA HIS A 161 32.71 -0.72 -4.78
C HIS A 161 34.14 -0.77 -4.23
N ASP A 162 34.80 -1.94 -4.26
CA ASP A 162 36.20 -2.09 -3.85
C ASP A 162 37.15 -1.45 -4.88
N GLU A 163 36.86 -1.59 -6.19
CA GLU A 163 37.62 -0.95 -7.28
C GLU A 163 37.51 0.59 -7.28
N MET A 164 36.34 1.15 -6.96
CA MET A 164 36.19 2.61 -6.86
C MET A 164 36.94 3.19 -5.64
N SER A 165 37.18 2.39 -4.60
CA SER A 165 37.96 2.80 -3.42
C SER A 165 39.48 2.85 -3.70
N LEU A 166 39.95 2.13 -4.73
CA LEU A 166 41.36 2.12 -5.16
C LEU A 166 41.81 3.44 -5.82
N PHE A 167 40.87 4.29 -6.22
CA PHE A 167 41.15 5.60 -6.84
C PHE A 167 41.10 6.78 -5.86
N ASP A 168 40.82 6.53 -4.57
CA ASP A 168 40.87 7.52 -3.49
C ASP A 168 42.28 7.58 -2.82
N ASN A 169 43.34 7.68 -3.62
CA ASN A 169 44.72 7.97 -3.17
C ASN A 169 45.19 9.37 -3.59
#